data_AF-A0A143PM21-F1
#
_entry.id   AF-A0A143PM21-F1
#
_cell.length_a   1.000
_cell.length_b   1.000
_cell.length_c   1.000
_cell.angle_alpha   90.00
_cell.angle_beta   90.00
_cell.angle_gamma   90.00
#
_symmetry.space_group_name_H-M   'P 1'
#
loop_
_entity.id
_entity.type
_entity.pdbx_description
1 polymer ?
#
loop_
_entity_poly.entity_id
_entity_poly.type
_entity_poly.pdbx_seq_one_letter_code
_entity_poly.pdbx_strand_id
1 'polypeptide(L)'
;MPRAEPLPRTRSRYGTDEIVTTTNIFLGNWRIVETELWDLDALDVFTPARLSLSAKHEGQLAFIAVEAQLDYRVVVRDGLPAIEFSFEGFDEGDQVMGRGWAVLEGERLRGRLFFHHGDDSSFVAEREQTRHVKE
;
A
#
# COMPACT_ATOMS: atom_id res chain seq x y z
N MET A 1 0.97 -54.18 -7.06
CA MET A 1 0.76 -52.71 -7.09
C MET A 1 2.09 -52.03 -6.89
N PRO A 2 2.67 -51.32 -7.87
CA PRO A 2 3.90 -50.59 -7.63
C PRO A 2 3.61 -49.31 -6.83
N ARG A 3 4.46 -49.03 -5.85
CA ARG A 3 4.42 -47.84 -5.00
C ARG A 3 4.92 -46.66 -5.83
N ALA A 4 4.12 -45.61 -5.98
CA ALA A 4 4.53 -44.40 -6.70
C ALA A 4 5.69 -43.72 -5.97
N GLU A 5 6.81 -43.46 -6.67
CA GLU A 5 7.88 -42.62 -6.18
C GLU A 5 7.43 -41.13 -6.16
N PRO A 6 7.81 -40.35 -5.14
CA PRO A 6 7.49 -38.93 -5.12
C PRO A 6 8.34 -38.18 -6.17
N LEU A 7 7.67 -37.32 -6.96
CA LEU A 7 8.31 -36.45 -7.94
C LEU A 7 9.36 -35.53 -7.28
N PRO A 8 10.47 -35.21 -7.98
CA PRO A 8 11.47 -34.30 -7.44
C PRO A 8 10.84 -32.93 -7.23
N ARG A 9 10.90 -32.42 -5.99
CA ARG A 9 10.55 -31.03 -5.69
C ARG A 9 11.48 -30.13 -6.49
N THR A 10 10.96 -29.47 -7.52
CA THR A 10 11.61 -28.35 -8.18
C THR A 10 11.83 -27.25 -7.13
N ARG A 11 13.00 -27.24 -6.51
CA ARG A 11 13.55 -26.02 -5.91
C ARG A 11 13.77 -25.06 -7.07
N SER A 12 12.91 -24.06 -7.20
CA SER A 12 13.24 -22.86 -7.95
C SER A 12 14.49 -22.26 -7.30
N ARG A 13 15.63 -22.35 -8.01
CA ARG A 13 16.89 -21.76 -7.60
C ARG A 13 16.98 -20.42 -8.34
N TYR A 14 16.62 -19.35 -7.65
CA TYR A 14 16.81 -17.94 -8.02
C TYR A 14 15.97 -17.44 -9.21
N GLY A 15 15.33 -16.28 -9.05
CA GLY A 15 14.81 -15.55 -10.22
C GLY A 15 13.93 -14.33 -9.99
N THR A 16 13.18 -14.23 -8.88
CA THR A 16 12.19 -13.14 -8.75
C THR A 16 12.08 -12.49 -7.37
N ASP A 17 12.41 -13.19 -6.28
CA ASP A 17 12.32 -12.61 -4.93
C ASP A 17 13.48 -11.65 -4.58
N GLU A 18 14.65 -11.82 -5.19
CA GLU A 18 15.86 -11.08 -4.80
C GLU A 18 15.92 -9.66 -5.39
N ILE A 19 15.32 -9.43 -6.56
CA ILE A 19 15.25 -8.10 -7.19
C ILE A 19 14.28 -7.18 -6.41
N VAL A 20 13.20 -7.73 -5.87
CA VAL A 20 12.25 -6.99 -5.02
C VAL A 20 12.88 -6.59 -3.67
N THR A 21 13.96 -7.26 -3.27
CA THR A 21 14.60 -7.06 -1.96
C THR A 21 15.69 -5.97 -1.96
N THR A 22 16.27 -5.60 -3.12
CA THR A 22 17.38 -4.62 -3.15
C THR A 22 16.91 -3.17 -3.27
N THR A 23 15.70 -2.91 -3.75
CA THR A 23 15.07 -1.58 -3.67
C THR A 23 13.57 -1.74 -3.62
N ASN A 24 12.97 -1.48 -2.46
CA ASN A 24 11.53 -1.41 -2.35
C ASN A 24 11.03 -0.17 -3.13
N ILE A 25 10.45 -0.42 -4.29
CA ILE A 25 10.01 0.62 -5.23
C ILE A 25 8.86 1.48 -4.68
N PHE A 26 8.21 1.01 -3.61
CA PHE A 26 7.11 1.70 -2.96
C PHE A 26 7.56 2.74 -1.95
N LEU A 27 8.86 2.82 -1.63
CA LEU A 27 9.36 3.74 -0.62
C LEU A 27 9.06 5.21 -0.96
N GLY A 28 8.80 5.97 0.10
CA GLY A 28 8.51 7.39 0.03
C GLY A 28 7.02 7.68 0.17
N ASN A 29 6.63 8.80 -0.41
CA ASN A 29 5.37 9.46 -0.15
C ASN A 29 4.48 9.39 -1.38
N TRP A 30 3.23 9.01 -1.18
CA TRP A 30 2.24 8.85 -2.23
C TRP A 30 1.02 9.68 -1.87
N ARG A 31 0.83 10.78 -2.60
CA ARG A 31 -0.32 11.67 -2.48
C ARG A 31 -1.56 10.93 -2.98
N ILE A 32 -2.59 10.76 -2.15
CA ILE A 32 -3.88 10.21 -2.60
C ILE A 32 -4.59 11.32 -3.39
N VAL A 33 -4.95 11.02 -4.64
CA VAL A 33 -5.48 12.01 -5.61
C VAL A 33 -6.86 11.64 -6.14
N GLU A 34 -7.34 10.41 -5.92
CA GLU A 34 -8.68 9.93 -6.30
C GLU A 34 -9.15 8.93 -5.25
N THR A 35 -10.42 8.98 -4.86
CA THR A 35 -11.10 7.90 -4.13
C THR A 35 -12.50 7.67 -4.67
N GLU A 36 -13.07 6.49 -4.44
CA GLU A 36 -14.44 6.16 -4.88
C GLU A 36 -15.52 6.80 -4.01
N LEU A 37 -15.30 6.82 -2.69
CA LEU A 37 -16.33 7.21 -1.72
C LEU A 37 -16.24 8.68 -1.28
N TRP A 38 -15.04 9.27 -1.28
CA TRP A 38 -14.82 10.61 -0.73
C TRP A 38 -14.37 11.59 -1.80
N ASP A 39 -15.00 12.77 -1.80
CA ASP A 39 -14.68 13.85 -2.72
C ASP A 39 -13.27 14.42 -2.47
N LEU A 40 -12.62 14.86 -3.55
CA LEU A 40 -11.22 15.34 -3.51
C LEU A 40 -11.01 16.54 -2.59
N ASP A 41 -12.00 17.40 -2.48
CA ASP A 41 -11.99 18.58 -1.61
C ASP A 41 -12.14 18.22 -0.13
N ALA A 42 -12.67 17.03 0.19
CA ALA A 42 -12.73 16.50 1.54
C ALA A 42 -11.42 15.82 1.99
N LEU A 43 -10.59 15.36 1.05
CA LEU A 43 -9.39 14.56 1.35
C LEU A 43 -8.35 15.29 2.21
N ASP A 44 -8.29 16.63 2.12
CA ASP A 44 -7.25 17.44 2.76
C ASP A 44 -7.73 18.25 3.96
N VAL A 45 -8.90 17.90 4.53
CA VAL A 45 -9.55 18.73 5.55
C VAL A 45 -8.68 18.92 6.80
N PHE A 46 -7.94 17.91 7.25
CA PHE A 46 -7.02 18.04 8.39
C PHE A 46 -5.55 17.91 7.98
N THR A 47 -5.24 16.90 7.19
CA THR A 47 -3.89 16.65 6.68
C THR A 47 -3.94 16.28 5.21
N PRO A 48 -2.89 16.55 4.43
CA PRO A 48 -2.84 16.09 3.05
C PRO A 48 -3.01 14.57 2.98
N ALA A 49 -4.10 14.11 2.35
CA ALA A 49 -4.30 12.70 2.01
C ALA A 49 -3.06 12.04 1.37
N ARG A 50 -2.52 11.03 2.05
CA ARG A 50 -1.23 10.43 1.71
C ARG A 50 -1.07 9.02 2.28
N LEU A 51 -0.34 8.20 1.54
CA LEU A 51 0.25 6.95 1.96
C LEU A 51 1.79 7.12 2.00
N SER A 52 2.42 6.89 3.15
CA SER A 52 3.87 6.96 3.32
C SER A 52 4.43 5.58 3.64
N LEU A 53 5.52 5.18 2.97
CA LEU A 53 6.11 3.85 3.13
C LEU A 53 7.61 3.96 3.42
N SER A 54 8.03 3.30 4.49
CA SER A 54 9.42 3.30 4.95
C SER A 54 10.12 1.96 4.70
N ALA A 55 11.45 1.95 4.75
CA ALA A 55 12.26 0.76 4.52
C ALA A 55 12.05 -0.36 5.56
N LYS A 56 11.42 -0.07 6.70
CA LYS A 56 11.17 -1.02 7.78
C LYS A 56 9.88 -1.83 7.63
N HIS A 57 9.24 -1.77 6.46
CA HIS A 57 7.91 -2.34 6.24
C HIS A 57 6.80 -1.70 7.08
N GLU A 58 7.05 -0.48 7.57
CA GLU A 58 6.13 0.37 8.31
C GLU A 58 5.74 1.57 7.44
N GLY A 59 4.59 2.17 7.71
CA GLY A 59 4.11 3.35 6.99
C GLY A 59 3.06 4.15 7.75
N GLN A 60 2.50 5.12 7.06
CA GLN A 60 1.41 5.95 7.56
C GLN A 60 0.37 6.14 6.46
N LEU A 61 -0.89 6.17 6.87
CA LEU A 61 -2.04 6.52 6.05
C LEU A 61 -2.73 7.72 6.70
N ALA A 62 -2.91 8.79 5.94
CA ALA A 62 -3.63 9.97 6.37
C ALA A 62 -4.59 10.40 5.27
N PHE A 63 -5.82 10.77 5.59
CA PHE A 63 -6.78 11.43 4.68
C PHE A 63 -8.03 11.84 5.47
N ILE A 64 -8.67 12.95 5.10
CA ILE A 64 -9.80 13.52 5.85
C ILE A 64 -9.37 13.70 7.31
N ALA A 65 -9.98 12.99 8.27
CA ALA A 65 -9.65 12.99 9.70
C ALA A 65 -8.96 11.68 10.15
N VAL A 66 -8.72 10.76 9.22
CA VAL A 66 -8.02 9.50 9.47
C VAL A 66 -6.53 9.78 9.58
N GLU A 67 -5.93 9.34 10.69
CA GLU A 67 -4.48 9.23 10.87
C GLU A 67 -4.14 7.85 11.42
N ALA A 68 -3.42 7.05 10.63
CA ALA A 68 -3.13 5.66 10.94
C ALA A 68 -1.68 5.28 10.64
N GLN A 69 -1.13 4.39 11.48
CA GLN A 69 0.09 3.67 11.19
C GLN A 69 -0.26 2.38 10.45
N LEU A 70 0.66 1.88 9.62
CA LEU A 70 0.45 0.64 8.88
C LEU A 70 1.71 -0.22 8.85
N ASP A 71 1.48 -1.52 8.76
CA ASP A 71 2.45 -2.54 8.39
C ASP A 71 2.15 -3.03 6.99
N TYR A 72 3.16 -3.13 6.13
CA TYR A 72 2.97 -3.58 4.74
C TYR A 72 3.94 -4.68 4.31
N ARG A 73 3.54 -5.44 3.30
CA ARG A 73 4.38 -6.44 2.62
C ARG A 73 4.36 -6.17 1.13
N VAL A 74 5.52 -6.27 0.49
CA VAL A 74 5.61 -6.22 -0.97
C VAL A 74 5.23 -7.60 -1.50
N VAL A 75 4.30 -7.62 -2.44
CA VAL A 75 3.75 -8.82 -3.05
C VAL A 75 3.66 -8.64 -4.57
N VAL A 76 3.20 -9.67 -5.28
CA VAL A 76 2.80 -9.57 -6.68
C VAL A 76 1.32 -9.83 -6.77
N ARG A 77 0.57 -8.92 -7.39
CA ARG A 77 -0.86 -9.02 -7.62
C ARG A 77 -1.13 -8.86 -9.11
N ASP A 78 -1.82 -9.83 -9.71
CA ASP A 78 -2.14 -9.84 -11.15
C ASP A 78 -0.93 -9.62 -12.08
N GLY A 79 0.24 -10.13 -11.66
CA GLY A 79 1.50 -10.00 -12.40
C GLY A 79 2.23 -8.66 -12.22
N LEU A 80 1.70 -7.75 -11.40
CA LEU A 80 2.27 -6.44 -11.12
C LEU A 80 2.82 -6.35 -9.69
N PRO A 81 3.88 -5.56 -9.46
CA PRO A 81 4.33 -5.25 -8.11
C PRO A 81 3.21 -4.60 -7.31
N ALA A 82 3.02 -5.04 -6.06
CA ALA A 82 2.00 -4.52 -5.19
C ALA A 82 2.44 -4.49 -3.73
N ILE A 83 1.65 -3.82 -2.91
CA ILE A 83 1.69 -3.92 -1.45
C ILE A 83 0.36 -4.43 -0.92
N GLU A 84 0.43 -5.19 0.17
CA GLU A 84 -0.71 -5.47 1.05
C GLU A 84 -0.36 -4.95 2.44
N PHE A 85 -1.33 -4.34 3.11
CA PHE A 85 -1.11 -3.71 4.40
C PHE A 85 -2.31 -3.82 5.33
N SER A 86 -2.03 -3.77 6.63
CA SER A 86 -3.01 -3.50 7.69
C SER A 86 -2.70 -2.16 8.32
N PHE A 87 -3.72 -1.44 8.78
CA PHE A 87 -3.55 -0.16 9.44
C PHE A 87 -4.38 -0.08 10.73
N GLU A 88 -3.91 0.73 11.67
CA GLU A 88 -4.62 1.11 12.89
C GLU A 88 -4.33 2.58 13.21
N GLY A 89 -5.32 3.27 13.77
CA GLY A 89 -5.25 4.71 13.98
C GLY A 89 -6.53 5.28 14.55
N PHE A 90 -6.77 6.55 14.25
CA PHE A 90 -7.94 7.29 14.71
C PHE A 90 -8.62 8.03 13.56
N ASP A 91 -9.93 8.17 13.65
CA ASP A 91 -10.78 9.01 12.81
C ASP A 91 -11.65 9.88 13.74
N GLU A 92 -11.43 11.20 13.73
CA GLU A 92 -12.09 12.16 14.64
C GLU A 92 -12.02 11.80 16.15
N GLY A 93 -10.99 11.04 16.54
CA GLY A 93 -10.78 10.59 17.92
C GLY A 93 -11.32 9.20 18.24
N ASP A 94 -12.07 8.58 17.32
CA ASP A 94 -12.51 7.19 17.41
C ASP A 94 -11.47 6.25 16.80
N GLN A 95 -11.23 5.11 17.45
CA GLN A 95 -10.24 4.14 16.97
C GLN A 95 -10.75 3.47 15.69
N VAL A 96 -9.91 3.48 14.66
CA VAL A 96 -10.17 2.79 13.39
C VAL A 96 -9.04 1.81 13.07
N MET A 97 -9.40 0.74 12.37
CA MET A 97 -8.45 -0.24 11.88
C MET A 97 -8.97 -0.86 10.60
N GLY A 98 -8.07 -1.45 9.82
CA GLY A 98 -8.46 -2.01 8.54
C GLY A 98 -7.31 -2.65 7.79
N ARG A 99 -7.54 -2.85 6.49
CA ARG A 99 -6.56 -3.38 5.57
C ARG A 99 -6.66 -2.71 4.21
N GLY A 100 -5.62 -2.87 3.40
CA GLY A 100 -5.66 -2.42 2.03
C GLY A 100 -4.62 -3.11 1.18
N TRP A 101 -4.70 -2.83 -0.11
CA TRP A 101 -3.70 -3.21 -1.08
C TRP A 101 -3.52 -2.09 -2.10
N ALA A 102 -2.35 -2.04 -2.73
CA ALA A 102 -2.10 -1.14 -3.84
C ALA A 102 -1.14 -1.77 -4.86
N VAL A 103 -1.51 -1.72 -6.13
CA VAL A 103 -0.70 -2.18 -7.26
C VAL A 103 -0.01 -0.97 -7.89
N LEU A 104 1.27 -1.13 -8.26
CA LEU A 104 1.98 -0.13 -9.04
C LEU A 104 1.69 -0.32 -10.54
N GLU A 105 0.94 0.61 -11.11
CA GLU A 105 0.61 0.68 -12.52
C GLU A 105 1.23 1.95 -13.13
N GLY A 106 2.33 1.77 -13.87
CA GLY A 106 3.14 2.90 -14.34
C GLY A 106 3.75 3.66 -13.18
N GLU A 107 3.37 4.93 -13.00
CA GLU A 107 3.84 5.79 -11.90
C GLU A 107 2.77 6.02 -10.81
N ARG A 108 1.66 5.30 -10.86
CA ARG A 108 0.54 5.45 -9.93
C ARG A 108 0.32 4.19 -9.12
N LEU A 109 -0.04 4.36 -7.85
CA LEU A 109 -0.61 3.30 -7.04
C LEU A 109 -2.12 3.30 -7.24
N ARG A 110 -2.68 2.14 -7.61
CA ARG A 110 -4.12 1.91 -7.62
C ARG A 110 -4.44 0.86 -6.58
N GLY A 111 -5.36 1.16 -5.69
CA GLY A 111 -5.59 0.33 -4.52
C GLY A 111 -7.02 0.36 -4.01
N ARG A 112 -7.22 -0.35 -2.90
CA ARG A 112 -8.48 -0.35 -2.15
C ARG A 112 -8.21 -0.40 -0.66
N LEU A 113 -8.93 0.41 0.09
CA LEU A 113 -8.93 0.46 1.55
C LEU A 113 -10.21 -0.19 2.07
N PHE A 114 -10.11 -0.95 3.15
CA PHE A 114 -11.22 -1.60 3.83
C PHE A 114 -11.16 -1.28 5.31
N PHE A 115 -12.17 -0.57 5.83
CA PHE A 115 -12.31 -0.34 7.26
C PHE A 115 -12.97 -1.56 7.91
N HIS A 116 -12.49 -1.95 9.09
CA HIS A 116 -13.13 -2.99 9.88
C HIS A 116 -14.52 -2.52 10.33
N HIS A 117 -15.57 -3.24 9.91
CA HIS A 117 -16.98 -2.85 10.12
C HIS A 117 -17.37 -1.48 9.54
N GLY A 118 -16.57 -0.94 8.63
CA GLY A 118 -16.86 0.30 7.94
C GLY A 118 -16.98 0.10 6.43
N ASP A 119 -16.91 1.22 5.73
CA ASP A 119 -16.90 1.23 4.28
C ASP A 119 -15.55 0.79 3.71
N ASP A 120 -15.57 0.60 2.41
CA ASP A 120 -14.37 0.37 1.62
C ASP A 120 -14.40 1.25 0.37
N SER A 121 -13.22 1.66 -0.08
CA SER A 121 -13.09 2.65 -1.14
C SER A 121 -11.86 2.36 -1.96
N SER A 122 -12.00 2.38 -3.29
CA SER A 122 -10.83 2.40 -4.16
C SER A 122 -10.09 3.74 -4.03
N PHE A 123 -8.79 3.73 -4.27
CA PHE A 123 -7.99 4.95 -4.30
C PHE A 123 -6.94 4.91 -5.40
N VAL A 124 -6.52 6.10 -5.83
CA VAL A 124 -5.34 6.31 -6.66
C VAL A 124 -4.39 7.24 -5.93
N ALA A 125 -3.11 6.91 -5.93
CA ALA A 125 -2.07 7.76 -5.37
C ALA A 125 -0.90 7.96 -6.33
N GLU A 126 -0.35 9.18 -6.32
CA GLU A 126 0.79 9.59 -7.12
C GLU A 126 2.00 9.84 -6.25
N ARG A 127 3.20 9.56 -6.75
CA ARG A 127 4.42 9.83 -6.01
C ARG A 127 4.56 11.33 -5.75
N GLU A 128 4.71 11.71 -4.48
CA GLU A 128 4.93 13.10 -4.10
C GLU A 128 6.34 13.52 -4.57
N GLN A 129 6.40 14.40 -5.57
CA GLN A 129 7.67 14.98 -5.98
C GLN A 129 8.12 15.95 -4.89
N THR A 130 9.23 15.63 -4.22
CA THR A 130 9.88 16.59 -3.33
C THR A 130 10.34 17.78 -4.17
N ARG A 131 9.59 18.87 -4.17
CA ARG A 131 10.09 20.14 -4.70
C ARG A 131 11.24 20.58 -3.79
N HIS A 132 12.47 20.49 -4.29
CA HIS A 132 13.57 21.25 -3.71
C HIS A 132 13.22 22.73 -3.89
N VAL A 133 12.77 23.38 -2.82
CA VAL A 133 12.77 24.84 -2.76
C VAL A 133 14.23 25.25 -2.68
N LYS A 134 14.77 25.80 -3.78
CA LYS A 134 16.01 26.55 -3.72
C LYS A 134 15.68 27.90 -3.06
N GLU A 135 16.27 28.15 -1.89
CA GLU A 135 16.43 29.50 -1.35
C GLU A 135 17.40 30.33 -2.21
#